data_AF-A0A369KV98-F1
#
_entry.id   AF-A0A369KV98-F1
#
_cell.length_a   1.000
_cell.length_b   1.000
_cell.length_c   1.000
_cell.angle_alpha   90.00
_cell.angle_beta   90.00
_cell.angle_gamma   90.00
#
_symmetry.space_group_name_H-M   'P 1'
#
loop_
_entity.id
_entity.type
_entity.pdbx_description
1 polymer ?
#
loop_
_entity_poly.entity_id
_entity_poly.type
_entity_poly.pdbx_seq_one_letter_code
_entity_poly.pdbx_strand_id
1 'polypeptide(L)'
;MKQDLTTLLILISQIISTGFLILFIWLLDEFEVGKAFYRDFWIDSIVLKLLFSLSILFLAGFMILKTLKRLKSDKKDNDIE
;
A
#
# COMPACT_ATOMS: atom_id res chain seq x y z
N MET A 1 -14.62 -5.47 -20.70
CA MET A 1 -13.21 -5.55 -21.18
C MET A 1 -12.38 -4.31 -20.84
N LYS A 2 -12.69 -3.08 -21.30
CA LYS A 2 -11.86 -1.89 -20.97
C LYS A 2 -11.80 -1.57 -19.46
N GLN A 3 -12.92 -1.69 -18.75
CA GLN A 3 -13.00 -1.46 -17.30
C GLN A 3 -12.25 -2.52 -16.48
N ASP A 4 -12.32 -3.79 -16.89
CA ASP A 4 -11.63 -4.89 -16.20
C ASP A 4 -10.10 -4.76 -16.33
N LEU A 5 -9.60 -4.38 -17.51
CA LEU A 5 -8.17 -4.14 -17.76
C LEU A 5 -7.65 -2.93 -16.96
N THR A 6 -8.44 -1.85 -16.90
CA THR A 6 -8.09 -0.65 -16.11
C THR A 6 -8.04 -0.98 -14.62
N THR A 7 -8.98 -1.78 -14.13
CA THR A 7 -9.02 -2.28 -12.75
C THR A 7 -7.78 -3.10 -12.42
N LEU A 8 -7.43 -4.03 -13.30
CA LEU A 8 -6.25 -4.87 -13.13
C LEU A 8 -4.97 -4.02 -13.05
N LEU A 9 -4.83 -3.01 -13.91
CA LEU A 9 -3.71 -2.08 -13.89
C LEU A 9 -3.62 -1.28 -12.59
N ILE A 10 -4.77 -0.79 -12.07
CA ILE A 10 -4.82 -0.07 -10.79
C ILE A 10 -4.38 -0.98 -9.64
N LEU A 11 -4.89 -2.21 -9.60
CA LEU A 11 -4.53 -3.17 -8.55
C LEU A 11 -3.06 -3.55 -8.60
N ILE A 12 -2.51 -3.81 -9.79
CA ILE A 12 -1.08 -4.11 -9.98
C ILE A 12 -0.23 -2.91 -9.55
N SER A 13 -0.61 -1.69 -9.96
CA SER A 13 0.09 -0.46 -9.56
C SER A 13 0.09 -0.27 -8.04
N GLN A 14 -1.04 -0.53 -7.38
CA GLN A 14 -1.14 -0.48 -5.91
C GLN A 14 -0.22 -1.52 -5.24
N ILE A 15 -0.18 -2.76 -5.73
CA ILE A 15 0.70 -3.81 -5.20
C ILE A 15 2.17 -3.42 -5.36
N ILE A 16 2.57 -2.96 -6.55
CA ILE A 16 3.95 -2.54 -6.83
C ILE A 16 4.33 -1.36 -5.94
N SER A 17 3.50 -0.32 -5.87
CA SER A 17 3.76 0.86 -5.03
C SER A 17 3.88 0.50 -3.55
N THR A 18 3.03 -0.41 -3.07
CA THR A 18 3.08 -0.94 -1.69
C THR A 18 4.40 -1.66 -1.42
N GLY A 19 4.83 -2.53 -2.35
CA GLY A 19 6.11 -3.22 -2.25
C GLY A 19 7.30 -2.25 -2.21
N PHE A 20 7.31 -1.23 -3.07
CA PHE A 20 8.33 -0.18 -3.05
C PHE A 20 8.38 0.59 -1.74
N LEU A 21 7.22 0.94 -1.17
CA LEU A 21 7.12 1.62 0.12
C LEU A 21 7.70 0.80 1.27
N ILE A 22 7.40 -0.51 1.29
CA ILE A 22 7.97 -1.42 2.28
C ILE A 22 9.49 -1.50 2.08
N LEU A 23 9.98 -1.75 0.87
CA LEU A 23 11.42 -1.79 0.59
C LEU A 23 12.11 -0.48 1.00
N PHE A 24 11.48 0.66 0.76
CA PHE A 24 12.02 1.96 1.14
C PHE A 24 12.20 2.10 2.65
N ILE A 25 11.23 1.67 3.48
CA ILE A 25 11.35 1.66 4.94
C ILE A 25 12.56 0.85 5.39
N TRP A 26 12.79 -0.29 4.75
CA TRP A 26 13.92 -1.14 5.08
C TRP A 26 15.26 -0.52 4.68
N LEU A 27 15.29 0.16 3.53
CA LEU A 27 16.45 0.91 3.06
C LEU A 27 16.73 2.19 3.86
N LEU A 28 15.73 2.82 4.48
CA LEU A 28 15.93 4.04 5.27
C LEU A 28 16.99 3.86 6.37
N ASP A 29 17.07 2.66 6.95
CA ASP A 29 18.05 2.34 8.00
C ASP A 29 19.49 2.22 7.48
N GLU A 30 19.71 2.18 6.16
CA GLU A 30 21.05 2.27 5.58
C GLU A 30 21.55 3.73 5.54
N PHE A 31 20.63 4.70 5.58
CA PHE A 31 20.95 6.12 5.53
C PHE A 31 20.97 6.77 6.92
N GLU A 32 21.84 7.76 7.12
CA GLU A 32 21.95 8.49 8.40
C GLU A 32 20.64 9.15 8.83
N VAL A 33 19.87 9.67 7.86
CA VAL A 33 18.56 10.31 8.10
C VAL A 33 17.54 9.30 8.62
N GLY A 34 17.50 8.09 8.07
CA GLY A 34 16.57 7.07 8.55
C GLY A 34 17.00 6.49 9.90
N LYS A 35 18.30 6.28 10.14
CA LYS A 35 18.81 5.91 11.48
C LYS A 35 18.44 6.95 12.54
N ALA A 36 18.50 8.24 12.19
CA ALA A 36 18.05 9.32 13.08
C ALA A 36 16.55 9.22 13.36
N PHE A 37 15.73 9.03 12.33
CA PHE A 37 14.29 8.83 12.49
C PHE A 37 13.94 7.67 13.41
N TYR A 38 14.61 6.52 13.29
CA TYR A 38 14.36 5.34 14.14
C TYR A 38 14.77 5.54 15.60
N ARG A 39 15.87 6.26 15.87
CA ARG A 39 16.37 6.51 17.23
C ARG A 39 15.38 7.29 18.10
N ASP A 40 14.59 8.17 17.50
CA ASP A 40 13.63 9.00 18.23
C ASP A 40 12.49 8.17 18.87
N PHE A 41 12.24 6.95 18.40
CA PHE A 41 11.11 6.12 18.84
C PHE A 41 11.40 5.23 20.07
N TRP A 42 12.63 5.21 20.60
CA TRP A 42 13.03 4.40 21.77
C TRP A 42 12.70 2.89 21.65
N ILE A 43 12.47 2.42 20.43
CA ILE A 43 12.09 1.04 20.07
C ILE A 43 13.13 0.52 19.08
N ASP A 44 13.40 -0.79 19.10
CA ASP A 44 14.30 -1.43 18.14
C ASP A 44 13.89 -1.13 16.69
N SER A 45 14.88 -0.77 15.86
CA SER A 45 14.64 -0.41 14.45
C SER A 45 13.93 -1.53 13.68
N ILE A 46 14.22 -2.79 14.01
CA ILE A 46 13.56 -3.94 13.38
C ILE A 46 12.07 -4.02 13.72
N VAL A 47 11.70 -3.71 14.96
CA VAL A 47 10.30 -3.69 15.42
C VAL A 47 9.57 -2.53 14.75
N LEU A 48 10.20 -1.35 14.65
CA LEU A 48 9.61 -0.19 13.98
C LEU A 48 9.40 -0.44 12.47
N LYS A 49 10.38 -1.06 11.78
CA LYS A 49 10.25 -1.48 10.38
C LYS A 49 9.09 -2.45 10.18
N LEU A 50 8.94 -3.42 11.08
CA LEU A 50 7.83 -4.37 11.05
C LEU A 50 6.48 -3.66 11.25
N LEU A 51 6.37 -2.77 12.23
CA LEU A 51 5.16 -1.99 12.50
C LEU A 51 4.75 -1.14 11.29
N PHE A 52 5.68 -0.42 10.67
CA PHE A 52 5.38 0.34 9.46
C PHE A 52 5.01 -0.55 8.28
N SER A 53 5.73 -1.66 8.09
CA SER A 53 5.44 -2.62 7.01
C SER A 53 4.02 -3.19 7.15
N LEU A 54 3.62 -3.60 8.35
CA LEU A 54 2.27 -4.09 8.64
C LEU A 54 1.21 -3.01 8.46
N SER A 55 1.48 -1.78 8.92
CA SER A 55 0.57 -0.65 8.77
C SER A 55 0.31 -0.31 7.29
N ILE A 56 1.36 -0.35 6.47
CA ILE A 56 1.26 -0.13 5.02
C ILE A 56 0.51 -1.26 4.33
N LEU A 57 0.79 -2.53 4.68
CA LEU A 57 0.06 -3.67 4.14
C LEU A 57 -1.44 -3.60 4.47
N PHE A 58 -1.77 -3.24 5.71
CA PHE A 58 -3.15 -3.07 6.14
C PHE A 58 -3.85 -1.96 5.35
N LEU A 59 -3.20 -0.80 5.20
CA LEU A 59 -3.72 0.33 4.43
C LEU A 59 -3.89 -0.02 2.94
N ALA A 60 -2.92 -0.72 2.35
CA ALA A 60 -2.97 -1.19 0.98
C ALA A 60 -4.17 -2.14 0.77
N GLY A 61 -4.37 -3.11 1.67
CA GLY A 61 -5.52 -4.00 1.65
C GLY A 61 -6.85 -3.25 1.74
N PHE A 62 -6.95 -2.26 2.64
CA PHE A 62 -8.13 -1.40 2.75
C PHE A 62 -8.42 -0.61 1.46
N MET A 63 -7.39 -0.03 0.83
CA MET A 63 -7.54 0.69 -0.43
C MET A 63 -7.94 -0.22 -1.60
N ILE A 64 -7.39 -1.44 -1.67
CA ILE A 64 -7.80 -2.45 -2.65
C ILE A 64 -9.28 -2.78 -2.47
N LEU A 65 -9.72 -3.06 -1.24
CA LEU A 65 -11.14 -3.33 -0.95
C LEU A 65 -12.05 -2.16 -1.32
N LYS A 66 -11.64 -0.93 -1.01
CA LYS A 66 -12.38 0.29 -1.38
C LYS A 66 -12.47 0.45 -2.91
N THR A 67 -11.39 0.17 -3.62
CA THR A 67 -11.31 0.22 -5.09
C THR A 67 -12.25 -0.82 -5.70
N LEU A 68 -12.20 -2.06 -5.23
CA LEU A 68 -13.09 -3.14 -5.67
C LEU A 68 -14.56 -2.84 -5.39
N LYS A 69 -14.90 -2.29 -4.22
CA LYS A 69 -16.28 -1.88 -3.88
C LYS A 69 -16.80 -0.79 -4.82
N ARG A 70 -15.98 0.22 -5.11
CA ARG A 70 -16.35 1.33 -6.02
C ARG A 70 -16.62 0.81 -7.43
N LEU A 71 -15.73 -0.04 -7.94
CA LEU A 71 -15.88 -0.67 -9.26
C LEU A 71 -17.12 -1.57 -9.38
N LYS A 72 -17.46 -2.31 -8.32
CA LYS A 72 -18.70 -3.11 -8.30
C LYS A 72 -19.95 -2.23 -8.35
N SER A 73 -19.92 -1.06 -7.70
CA SER A 73 -21.02 -0.09 -7.76
C SER A 73 -21.18 0.48 -9.16
N ASP A 74 -20.08 0.95 -9.76
CA ASP A 74 -20.08 1.55 -11.10
C ASP A 74 -20.55 0.54 -12.18
N LYS A 75 -20.27 -0.76 -11.99
CA LYS A 75 -20.77 -1.81 -12.87
C LYS A 75 -22.28 -2.07 -12.69
N LYS A 76 -22.78 -2.03 -11.46
CA LYS A 76 -24.20 -2.27 -11.16
C LYS A 76 -25.11 -1.17 -11.72
N ASP A 77 -24.66 0.09 -11.69
CA ASP A 77 -25.43 1.21 -12.25
C ASP A 77 -25.47 1.18 -13.79
N ASN A 78 -24.41 0.70 -14.45
CA ASN A 78 -24.35 0.53 -15.91
C ASN A 78 -25.15 -0.67 -16.45
N ASP A 79 -25.52 -1.66 -15.63
CA ASP A 79 -26.31 -2.82 -16.06
C ASP A 79 -27.84 -2.56 -15.97
N ILE A 80 -28.25 -1.42 -15.40
CA ILE A 80 -29.65 -1.02 -15.20
C ILE A 80 -30.12 -0.03 -16.30
N GLU A 81 -29.18 0.57 -17.04
CA GLU A 81 -29.43 1.44 -18.20
C GLU A 81 -29.50 0.64 -19.52
#